data_AF-A0A6N8NPP1-F1
#
_entry.id   AF-A0A6N8NPP1-F1
#
_cell.length_a   1.000
_cell.length_b   1.000
_cell.length_c   1.000
_cell.angle_alpha   90.00
_cell.angle_beta   90.00
_cell.angle_gamma   90.00
#
_symmetry.space_group_name_H-M   'P 1'
#
loop_
_entity.id
_entity.type
_entity.pdbx_description
1 polymer ?
#
loop_
_entity_poly.entity_id
_entity_poly.type
_entity_poly.pdbx_seq_one_letter_code
_entity_poly.pdbx_strand_id
1 'polypeptide(L)'
;MEYRSLTLDDFLSRFQLLRPQINRETLNHRQAAVLIPIVRRPQPGLLLTQRSIHLRKHAGQVAFPGGAVDDTDASVIAAALREAEEEVAIPPSA
;
A
#
# COMPACT_ATOMS: atom_id res chain seq x y z
N MET A 1 27.56 -1.57 14.40
CA MET A 1 26.38 -2.42 14.15
C MET A 1 26.35 -2.74 12.68
N GLU A 2 26.62 -3.98 12.31
CA GLU A 2 26.60 -4.43 10.93
C GLU A 2 25.12 -4.54 10.50
N TYR A 3 24.64 -3.58 9.71
CA TYR A 3 23.31 -3.69 9.11
C TYR A 3 23.38 -4.83 8.09
N ARG A 4 22.89 -6.02 8.47
CA ARG A 4 22.60 -7.07 7.49
C ARG A 4 21.73 -6.45 6.40
N SER A 5 22.22 -6.45 5.16
CA SER A 5 21.44 -5.99 4.01
C SER A 5 20.19 -6.84 3.93
N LEU A 6 19.04 -6.23 4.21
CA LEU A 6 17.74 -6.89 4.02
C LEU A 6 17.59 -7.12 2.52
N THR A 7 17.55 -8.37 2.07
CA THR A 7 17.21 -8.69 0.68
C THR A 7 15.69 -8.80 0.52
N LEU A 8 15.21 -8.82 -0.72
CA LEU A 8 13.79 -9.11 -0.97
C LEU A 8 13.40 -10.52 -0.49
N ASP A 9 14.29 -11.50 -0.63
CA ASP A 9 14.03 -12.87 -0.20
C ASP A 9 13.96 -12.98 1.33
N ASP A 10 14.79 -12.21 2.05
CA ASP A 10 14.69 -12.08 3.51
C ASP A 10 13.34 -11.49 3.92
N PHE A 11 12.90 -10.44 3.24
CA PHE A 11 11.61 -9.82 3.48
C PHE A 11 10.46 -10.81 3.24
N LEU A 12 10.45 -11.49 2.09
CA LEU A 12 9.39 -12.42 1.71
C LEU A 12 9.29 -13.58 2.69
N SER A 13 10.44 -14.15 3.07
CA SER A 13 10.51 -15.23 4.06
C SER A 13 9.90 -14.81 5.40
N ARG A 14 10.28 -13.62 5.89
CA ARG A 14 9.73 -13.08 7.15
C ARG A 14 8.25 -12.77 7.05
N PHE A 15 7.80 -12.16 5.95
CA PHE A 15 6.39 -11.81 5.75
C PHE A 15 5.50 -13.05 5.68
N GLN A 16 5.97 -14.13 5.06
CA GLN A 16 5.25 -15.40 5.01
C GLN A 16 5.14 -16.06 6.39
N LEU A 17 6.21 -16.00 7.19
CA LEU A 17 6.25 -16.59 8.53
C LEU A 17 5.51 -15.75 9.58
N LEU A 18 5.44 -14.43 9.40
CA LEU A 18 4.90 -13.46 10.35
C LEU A 18 3.73 -12.67 9.76
N ARG A 19 2.82 -13.36 9.07
CA ARG A 19 1.65 -12.70 8.46
C ARG A 19 0.86 -11.94 9.54
N PRO A 20 0.55 -10.64 9.31
CA PRO A 20 -0.28 -9.88 10.23
C PRO A 20 -1.63 -10.56 10.43
N GLN A 21 -2.06 -10.69 11.69
CA GLN A 21 -3.40 -11.19 12.00
C GLN A 21 -4.44 -10.16 11.56
N ILE A 22 -5.45 -10.59 10.83
CA ILE A 22 -6.53 -9.73 10.38
C ILE A 22 -7.44 -9.47 11.58
N ASN A 23 -7.39 -8.27 12.16
CA ASN A 23 -8.38 -7.84 13.12
C ASN A 23 -9.61 -7.30 12.37
N ARG A 24 -10.74 -8.00 12.48
CA ARG A 24 -12.02 -7.62 11.85
C ARG A 24 -12.83 -6.63 12.68
N GLU A 25 -12.37 -6.29 13.89
CA GLU A 25 -13.04 -5.32 14.76
C GLU A 25 -12.75 -3.88 14.32
N THR A 26 -13.25 -3.48 13.16
CA THR A 26 -13.43 -2.06 12.81
C THR A 26 -14.52 -1.97 11.75
N LEU A 27 -15.76 -1.80 12.20
CA LEU A 27 -16.88 -1.44 11.33
C LEU A 27 -17.14 0.06 11.47
N ASN A 28 -16.28 0.87 10.84
CA ASN A 28 -16.60 2.27 10.55
C ASN A 28 -17.17 2.36 9.13
N HIS A 29 -18.19 3.18 8.94
CA HIS A 29 -18.98 3.28 7.70
C HIS A 29 -18.23 3.75 6.43
N ARG A 30 -16.94 4.07 6.50
CA ARG A 30 -16.12 4.43 5.33
C ARG A 30 -14.82 3.64 5.35
N GLN A 31 -14.75 2.65 4.47
CA GLN A 31 -13.54 1.86 4.26
C GLN A 31 -12.59 2.60 3.33
N ALA A 32 -11.29 2.42 3.57
CA ALA A 32 -10.22 2.88 2.70
C ALA A 32 -9.16 1.77 2.64
N ALA A 33 -8.45 1.70 1.52
CA ALA A 33 -7.42 0.70 1.30
C ALA A 33 -6.21 1.34 0.62
N VAL A 34 -5.02 0.81 0.95
CA VAL A 34 -3.75 1.25 0.38
C VAL A 34 -2.98 0.06 -0.17
N LEU A 35 -2.25 0.27 -1.25
CA LEU A 35 -1.25 -0.67 -1.75
C LEU A 35 0.10 -0.33 -1.11
N ILE A 36 0.82 -1.33 -0.59
CA ILE A 36 2.20 -1.17 -0.09
C ILE A 36 3.15 -1.76 -1.15
N PRO A 37 3.69 -0.96 -2.08
CA PRO A 37 4.46 -1.50 -3.20
C PRO A 37 5.91 -1.71 -2.77
N ILE A 38 6.40 -2.95 -2.89
CA ILE A 38 7.77 -3.32 -2.57
C ILE A 38 8.58 -3.38 -3.86
N VAL A 39 9.54 -2.48 -4.00
CA VAL A 39 10.34 -2.31 -5.21
C VAL A 39 11.56 -3.21 -5.14
N ARG A 40 11.69 -4.12 -6.12
CA ARG A 40 12.83 -5.02 -6.27
C ARG A 40 14.10 -4.25 -6.67
N ARG A 41 15.05 -4.14 -5.75
CA ARG A 41 16.40 -3.57 -5.92
C ARG A 41 17.38 -4.30 -4.99
N PRO A 42 18.73 -4.11 -5.12
CA PRO A 42 19.71 -4.77 -4.24
C PRO A 42 19.41 -4.59 -2.75
N GLN A 43 18.92 -3.40 -2.38
CA GLN A 43 18.20 -3.18 -1.14
C GLN A 43 16.74 -2.84 -1.51
N PRO A 44 15.75 -3.62 -1.05
CA PRO A 44 14.35 -3.40 -1.38
C PRO A 44 13.89 -2.05 -0.81
N GLY A 45 13.02 -1.38 -1.55
CA GLY A 45 12.45 -0.09 -1.16
C GLY A 45 10.93 -0.12 -1.18
N LEU A 46 10.34 0.93 -0.61
CA LEU A 46 8.91 1.19 -0.71
C LEU A 46 8.67 2.37 -1.67
N LEU A 47 7.60 2.28 -2.45
CA LEU A 47 7.08 3.43 -3.18
C LEU A 47 6.10 4.18 -2.30
N LEU A 48 6.28 5.50 -2.24
CA LEU A 48 5.41 6.43 -1.52
C LEU A 48 5.01 7.55 -2.47
N THR A 49 3.82 8.09 -2.27
CA THR A 49 3.31 9.26 -2.99
C THR A 49 3.33 10.48 -2.09
N GLN A 50 3.42 11.66 -2.68
CA GLN A 50 3.08 12.89 -2.01
C GLN A 50 1.67 13.28 -2.45
N ARG A 51 0.74 13.36 -1.50
CA ARG A 51 -0.65 13.71 -1.79
C ARG A 51 -0.75 15.12 -2.35
N SER A 52 -1.61 15.32 -3.35
CA SER A 52 -1.87 16.64 -3.94
C SER A 52 -2.16 17.69 -2.86
N ILE A 53 -1.55 18.87 -3.00
CA ILE A 53 -1.74 20.01 -2.09
C ILE A 53 -3.19 20.53 -2.09
N HIS A 54 -3.96 20.20 -3.13
CA HIS A 54 -5.34 20.67 -3.31
C HIS A 54 -6.39 19.77 -2.62
N LEU A 55 -5.97 18.70 -1.95
CA LEU A 55 -6.88 17.79 -1.28
C LEU A 55 -7.48 18.41 0.00
N ARG A 56 -8.77 18.19 0.24
CA ARG A 56 -9.47 18.67 1.44
C ARG A 56 -8.93 18.05 2.75
N LYS A 57 -8.29 16.88 2.67
CA LYS A 57 -7.70 16.17 3.81
C LYS A 57 -6.33 15.64 3.43
N HIS A 58 -5.39 15.69 4.38
CA HIS A 58 -4.04 15.11 4.25
C HIS A 58 -3.22 15.67 3.06
N ALA A 59 -3.48 16.91 2.65
CA ALA A 59 -2.75 17.58 1.57
C ALA A 59 -1.23 17.62 1.85
N GLY A 60 -0.43 17.32 0.84
CA GLY A 60 1.04 17.37 0.90
C GLY A 60 1.69 16.27 1.74
N GLN A 61 0.92 15.40 2.40
CA GLN A 61 1.46 14.31 3.22
C GLN A 61 2.06 13.19 2.36
N VAL A 62 3.10 12.55 2.90
CA VAL A 62 3.65 11.32 2.32
C VAL A 62 2.73 10.15 2.69
N ALA A 63 2.30 9.39 1.70
CA ALA A 63 1.37 8.29 1.87
C ALA A 63 1.74 7.09 0.98
N PHE A 64 1.14 5.94 1.26
CA PHE A 64 1.05 4.88 0.27
C PHE A 64 -0.02 5.22 -0.77
N PRO A 65 0.10 4.72 -2.02
CA PRO A 65 -0.98 4.81 -3.00
C PRO A 65 -2.25 4.17 -2.45
N GLY A 66 -3.38 4.85 -2.59
CA GLY A 66 -4.65 4.36 -2.09
C GLY A 66 -5.65 5.44 -1.72
N GLY A 67 -6.86 4.99 -1.43
CA GLY A 67 -8.01 5.86 -1.31
C GLY A 67 -9.20 5.20 -0.62
N ALA A 68 -10.32 5.90 -0.68
CA ALA A 68 -11.59 5.38 -0.18
C ALA A 68 -12.08 4.25 -1.08
N VAL A 69 -12.77 3.28 -0.49
CA VAL A 69 -13.49 2.25 -1.25
C VAL A 69 -14.73 2.88 -1.87
N ASP A 70 -14.89 2.72 -3.18
CA ASP A 70 -16.07 3.14 -3.95
C ASP A 70 -17.14 2.01 -3.94
N ASP A 71 -18.41 2.36 -4.13
CA ASP A 71 -19.51 1.40 -4.24
C ASP A 71 -19.35 0.45 -5.45
N THR A 72 -18.55 0.87 -6.43
CA THR A 72 -18.21 0.08 -7.62
C THR A 72 -17.03 -0.87 -7.43
N ASP A 73 -16.26 -0.74 -6.34
CA ASP A 73 -15.11 -1.60 -6.07
C ASP A 73 -15.57 -2.98 -5.58
N ALA A 74 -15.12 -4.04 -6.27
CA ALA A 74 -15.49 -5.42 -5.91
C ALA A 74 -14.94 -5.88 -4.54
N SER A 75 -13.94 -5.19 -4.00
CA SER A 75 -13.37 -5.44 -2.68
C SER A 75 -12.44 -4.29 -2.25
N VAL A 76 -12.00 -4.30 -0.99
CA VAL A 76 -10.94 -3.39 -0.50
C VAL A 76 -9.62 -3.54 -1.27
N ILE A 77 -9.33 -4.74 -1.80
CA ILE A 77 -8.13 -4.97 -2.62
C ILE A 77 -8.31 -4.30 -3.98
N ALA A 78 -9.50 -4.40 -4.58
CA ALA A 78 -9.81 -3.75 -5.85
C ALA A 78 -9.66 -2.23 -5.74
N ALA A 79 -10.16 -1.63 -4.64
CA ALA A 79 -9.99 -0.19 -4.38
C ALA A 79 -8.51 0.21 -4.32
N ALA A 80 -7.68 -0.52 -3.58
CA ALA A 80 -6.24 -0.22 -3.49
C ALA A 80 -5.52 -0.34 -4.84
N LEU A 81 -5.89 -1.32 -5.67
CA LEU A 81 -5.29 -1.51 -7.00
C LEU A 81 -5.74 -0.43 -7.98
N ARG A 82 -7.03 -0.08 -8.00
CA ARG A 82 -7.57 1.01 -8.82
C ARG A 82 -6.88 2.33 -8.50
N GLU A 83 -6.80 2.69 -7.22
CA GLU A 83 -6.14 3.92 -6.77
C GLU A 83 -4.63 3.92 -7.09
N ALA A 84 -3.95 2.79 -6.99
CA ALA A 84 -2.54 2.69 -7.38
C ALA A 84 -2.33 2.85 -8.89
N GLU A 85 -3.26 2.36 -9.71
CA GLU A 85 -3.26 2.60 -11.15
C GLU A 85 -3.49 4.08 -11.46
N GLU A 86 -4.49 4.72 -10.84
CA GLU A 86 -4.81 6.14 -11.04
C GLU A 86 -3.69 7.08 -10.58
N GLU A 87 -3.11 6.85 -9.39
CA GLU A 87 -2.13 7.76 -8.78
C GLU A 87 -0.71 7.57 -9.33
N VAL A 88 -0.30 6.32 -9.61
CA VAL A 88 1.10 5.99 -9.95
C VAL A 88 1.25 5.00 -11.11
N ALA A 89 0.19 4.73 -11.87
CA ALA A 89 0.20 3.89 -13.06
C ALA A 89 0.71 2.46 -12.84
N ILE A 90 0.50 1.90 -11.64
CA ILE A 90 0.77 0.48 -11.37
C ILE A 90 -0.45 -0.33 -11.84
N PRO A 91 -0.34 -1.19 -12.88
CA PRO A 91 -1.48 -1.95 -13.35
C PRO A 91 -1.88 -3.02 -12.31
N PRO A 92 -3.17 -3.37 -12.18
CA PRO A 92 -3.63 -4.39 -11.23
C PRO A 92 -3.01 -5.79 -11.42
N SER A 93 -2.37 -6.05 -12.57
CA SER A 93 -1.73 -7.32 -12.92
C SER A 93 -0.20 -7.35 -12.70
N ALA A 94 0.38 -6.27 -12.16
CA ALA A 94 1.82 -6.13 -11.91
C ALA A 94 2.40 -7.13 -10.89
#